data_AF-A0A5K0WA65-F1
#
_entry.id   AF-A0A5K0WA65-F1
#
_cell.length_a   1.000
_cell.length_b   1.000
_cell.length_c   1.000
_cell.angle_alpha   90.00
_cell.angle_beta   90.00
_cell.angle_gamma   90.00
#
_symmetry.space_group_name_H-M   'P 1'
#
loop_
_entity.id
_entity.type
_entity.pdbx_description
1 polymer ?
#
loop_
_entity_poly.entity_id
_entity_poly.type
_entity_poly.pdbx_seq_one_letter_code
_entity_poly.pdbx_strand_id
1 'polypeptide(L)' 'GNQAYGKGDFSIAEEYYTRGLSSISPNETSRSCRRALVLCYSNRAATRLSLDRVREALMDCMEAIAIDPHFPKVLLRAA' A
#
# COMPACT_ATOMS: atom_id res chain seq x y z
N GLY A 1 4.24 6.45 8.08
CA GLY A 1 3.04 6.00 7.36
C GLY A 1 1.84 6.04 8.27
N ASN A 2 1.58 4.97 9.04
CA ASN A 2 0.35 4.80 9.82
C ASN A 2 0.05 5.95 10.80
N GLN A 3 1.05 6.47 11.51
CA GLN A 3 0.84 7.60 12.42
C GLN A 3 0.39 8.88 11.69
N ALA A 4 0.99 9.17 10.52
CA ALA A 4 0.59 10.30 9.68
C ALA A 4 -0.82 10.09 9.13
N TYR A 5 -1.14 8.87 8.67
CA TYR A 5 -2.49 8.52 8.20
C TYR A 5 -3.54 8.73 9.30
N GLY A 6 -3.26 8.28 10.53
CA GLY A 6 -4.16 8.45 11.67
C GLY A 6 -4.38 9.91 12.09
N LYS A 7 -3.47 10.82 11.72
CA LYS A 7 -3.60 12.27 11.93
C LYS A 7 -4.31 12.99 10.77
N GLY A 8 -4.60 12.30 9.67
CA GLY A 8 -5.11 12.90 8.44
C GLY A 8 -4.04 13.52 7.54
N ASP A 9 -2.75 13.36 7.88
CA ASP A 9 -1.62 13.86 7.10
C ASP A 9 -1.35 12.93 5.91
N PHE A 10 -2.29 12.84 4.97
CA PHE A 10 -2.29 11.84 3.90
C PHE A 10 -1.07 11.95 2.96
N SER A 11 -0.65 13.17 2.59
CA SER A 11 0.54 13.36 1.75
C SER A 11 1.81 12.82 2.42
N ILE A 12 1.96 13.04 3.73
CA ILE A 12 3.10 12.52 4.52
C ILE A 12 3.00 10.99 4.64
N ALA A 13 1.79 10.46 4.87
CA ALA A 13 1.55 9.03 4.89
C ALA A 13 1.98 8.36 3.57
N GLU A 14 1.57 8.93 2.43
CA GLU A 14 1.92 8.43 1.10
C GLU A 14 3.44 8.41 0.87
N GLU A 15 4.14 9.47 1.26
CA GLU A 15 5.61 9.52 1.16
C GLU A 15 6.26 8.37 1.94
N TYR A 16 5.84 8.17 3.19
CA TYR A 16 6.38 7.07 4.00
C TYR A 16 6.10 5.69 3.42
N TYR A 17 4.89 5.44 2.90
CA TYR A 17 4.59 4.15 2.27
C TYR A 17 5.39 3.95 0.99
N THR A 18 5.60 5.01 0.21
CA THR A 18 6.43 4.98 -0.99
C THR A 18 7.88 4.67 -0.65
N ARG A 19 8.45 5.31 0.38
CA ARG A 19 9.79 4.97 0.88
C ARG A 19 9.88 3.52 1.38
N GLY A 20 8.83 3.03 2.03
CA GLY A 20 8.74 1.63 2.48
C GLY A 20 8.81 0.64 1.30
N LEU A 21 8.10 0.92 0.21
CA LEU A 21 8.16 0.12 -1.02
C LEU A 21 9.55 0.15 -1.66
N SER A 22 10.16 1.34 -1.79
CA SER A 22 11.49 1.50 -2.38
C SER A 22 12.63 0.90 -1.54
N SER A 23 12.37 0.55 -0.28
CA SER A 23 13.37 -0.04 0.62
C SER A 23 13.54 -1.54 0.42
N ILE A 24 12.63 -2.19 -0.33
CA ILE A 24 12.65 -3.63 -0.57
C ILE A 24 13.17 -3.88 -1.99
N SER A 25 14.19 -4.73 -2.10
CA SER A 25 14.77 -5.09 -3.41
C SER A 25 13.75 -5.85 -4.27
N PRO A 26 13.71 -5.62 -5.60
CA PRO A 26 12.86 -6.39 -6.51
C PRO A 26 13.12 -7.90 -6.48
N ASN A 27 14.34 -8.31 -6.14
CA ASN A 27 14.75 -9.72 -6.07
C ASN A 27 14.50 -10.35 -4.69
N GLU A 28 13.92 -9.59 -3.76
CA GLU A 28 13.64 -10.07 -2.41
C GLU A 28 12.47 -11.06 -2.41
N THR A 29 12.69 -12.26 -1.87
CA THR A 29 11.71 -13.36 -1.89
C THR A 29 11.22 -13.77 -0.51
N SER A 30 11.76 -13.19 0.55
CA SER A 30 11.37 -13.52 1.92
C SER A 30 9.89 -13.21 2.18
N ARG A 31 9.24 -14.13 2.90
CA ARG A 31 7.83 -14.01 3.28
C ARG A 31 7.56 -12.73 4.07
N SER A 32 8.50 -12.33 4.93
CA SER A 32 8.43 -11.09 5.71
C SER A 32 8.41 -9.85 4.81
N CYS A 33 9.30 -9.77 3.82
CA CYS A 33 9.34 -8.64 2.90
C CYS A 33 8.11 -8.61 1.98
N ARG A 34 7.66 -9.77 1.47
CA ARG A 34 6.40 -9.85 0.71
C ARG A 34 5.21 -9.33 1.53
N ARG A 35 5.12 -9.71 2.81
CA ARG A 35 4.07 -9.22 3.71
C ARG A 35 4.18 -7.71 3.93
N ALA A 36 5.39 -7.18 4.10
CA ALA A 36 5.62 -5.75 4.22
C ALA A 36 5.21 -4.98 2.94
N LEU A 37 5.51 -5.51 1.75
CA LEU A 37 5.08 -4.95 0.47
C LEU A 37 3.56 -4.86 0.37
N VAL A 38 2.84 -5.97 0.64
CA VAL A 38 1.36 -6.00 0.62
C VAL A 38 0.78 -4.95 1.56
N LEU A 39 1.32 -4.84 2.78
CA LEU A 39 0.89 -3.83 3.74
C LEU A 39 1.16 -2.39 3.26
N CYS A 40 2.32 -2.13 2.67
CA CYS A 40 2.66 -0.80 2.16
C CYS A 40 1.76 -0.41 0.98
N TYR A 41 1.57 -1.29 -0.01
CA TYR A 41 0.65 -1.06 -1.12
C TYR A 41 -0.78 -0.84 -0.63
N SER A 42 -1.30 -1.69 0.26
CA SER A 42 -2.66 -1.54 0.78
C SER A 42 -2.87 -0.23 1.56
N ASN A 43 -1.88 0.18 2.36
CA ASN A 43 -1.97 1.43 3.11
C ASN A 43 -1.83 2.66 2.21
N ARG A 44 -0.98 2.59 1.17
CA ARG A 44 -0.87 3.66 0.17
C ARG A 44 -2.15 3.78 -0.67
N ALA A 45 -2.77 2.65 -1.03
CA ALA A 45 -4.09 2.64 -1.66
C ALA A 45 -5.14 3.34 -0.79
N ALA A 46 -5.20 3.01 0.51
CA ALA A 46 -6.10 3.69 1.45
C ALA A 46 -5.87 5.20 1.49
N THR A 47 -4.61 5.62 1.49
CA THR A 47 -4.20 7.04 1.52
C THR A 47 -4.59 7.77 0.25
N ARG A 48 -4.41 7.13 -0.91
CA ARG A 48 -4.80 7.69 -2.21
C ARG A 48 -6.32 7.78 -2.36
N LEU A 49 -7.08 6.82 -1.83
CA LEU A 49 -8.54 6.92 -1.73
C LEU A 49 -8.96 8.12 -0.87
N SER A 50 -8.30 8.36 0.27
CA SER A 50 -8.55 9.55 1.11
C SER A 50 -8.18 10.87 0.43
N LEU A 51 -7.45 10.82 -0.70
CA LEU A 51 -7.06 11.97 -1.52
C LEU A 51 -7.84 12.03 -2.85
N ASP A 52 -8.91 11.25 -3.02
CA ASP A 52 -9.67 11.12 -4.28
C ASP A 52 -8.85 10.65 -5.50
N ARG A 53 -7.68 10.04 -5.27
CA ARG A 53 -6.78 9.51 -6.31
C ARG A 53 -7.10 8.05 -6.62
N VAL A 54 -8.33 7.80 -7.06
CA VAL A 54 -8.90 6.45 -7.24
C VAL A 54 -8.09 5.58 -8.20
N ARG A 55 -7.65 6.11 -9.35
CA ARG A 55 -6.85 5.35 -10.33
C ARG A 55 -5.55 4.82 -9.73
N GLU A 56 -4.89 5.63 -8.91
CA GLU A 56 -3.61 5.27 -8.30
C GLU A 56 -3.78 4.34 -7.11
N ALA A 57 -4.89 4.48 -6.39
CA ALA A 57 -5.28 3.49 -5.39
C ALA A 57 -5.53 2.12 -6.02
N LEU A 58 -6.21 2.07 -7.17
CA LEU A 58 -6.47 0.81 -7.88
C LEU A 58 -5.17 0.14 -8.33
N MET A 59 -4.21 0.90 -8.85
CA MET A 59 -2.89 0.36 -9.21
C MET A 59 -2.17 -0.24 -8.00
N ASP A 60 -2.18 0.45 -6.86
CA ASP A 60 -1.62 -0.11 -5.62
C ASP A 60 -2.36 -1.38 -5.16
N CYS A 61 -3.68 -1.43 -5.35
CA CYS A 61 -4.46 -2.63 -5.05
C CYS A 61 -4.06 -3.81 -5.93
N MET A 62 -3.87 -3.60 -7.24
CA MET A 62 -3.45 -4.64 -8.17
C MET A 62 -2.08 -5.21 -7.80
N GLU A 63 -1.12 -4.36 -7.44
CA GLU A 63 0.20 -4.79 -6.97
C GLU A 63 0.10 -5.64 -5.69
N ALA A 64 -0.70 -5.20 -4.70
CA ALA A 64 -0.91 -5.97 -3.48
C ALA A 64 -1.60 -7.32 -3.74
N ILE A 65 -2.59 -7.39 -4.63
CA ILE A 65 -3.28 -8.63 -5.02
C ILE A 65 -2.34 -9.60 -5.73
N ALA A 66 -1.44 -9.09 -6.58
CA ALA A 66 -0.45 -9.93 -7.26
C ALA A 66 0.52 -10.60 -6.27
N ILE A 67 0.78 -9.97 -5.12
CA ILE A 67 1.66 -10.51 -4.08
C ILE A 67 0.90 -11.44 -3.11
N ASP A 68 -0.30 -11.05 -2.68
CA ASP A 68 -1.18 -11.82 -1.80
C ASP A 68 -2.66 -11.65 -2.21
N PRO A 69 -3.20 -12.57 -3.02
CA PRO A 69 -4.58 -12.47 -3.54
C PRO A 69 -5.64 -12.72 -2.46
N HIS A 70 -5.27 -13.19 -1.27
CA HIS A 70 -6.20 -13.48 -0.19
C HIS A 70 -6.27 -12.37 0.86
N PHE A 71 -5.60 -11.23 0.63
CA PHE A 71 -5.56 -10.14 1.61
C PHE A 71 -6.88 -9.33 1.61
N PRO A 72 -7.75 -9.42 2.63
CA PRO A 72 -9.13 -8.92 2.52
C PRO A 72 -9.21 -7.39 2.37
N LYS A 73 -8.25 -6.67 2.97
CA LYS A 73 -8.22 -5.20 2.94
C LYS A 73 -8.00 -4.66 1.53
N VAL A 74 -7.22 -5.33 0.69
CA VAL A 74 -6.99 -4.86 -0.68
C VAL A 74 -8.18 -5.18 -1.58
N LEU A 75 -8.79 -6.36 -1.41
CA LEU A 75 -9.99 -6.75 -2.14
C LEU A 75 -11.14 -5.76 -1.89
N LEU A 76 -11.36 -5.38 -0.63
CA LEU A 76 -12.37 -4.39 -0.26
C LEU A 76 -12.12 -3.00 -0.88
N ARG A 77 -10.85 -2.62 -1.07
CA ARG A 77 -10.47 -1.31 -1.65
C ARG A 77 -10.53 -1.29 -3.17
N ALA A 78 -10.53 -2.46 -3.81
CA ALA A 78 -10.58 -2.62 -5.26
C ALA A 78 -12.01 -2.77 -5.80
N ALA A 79 -12.99 -2.97 -4.91
CA ALA A 79 -14.42 -3.06 -5.22
C ALA A 79 -15.07 -1.68 -5.26
#